data_AF-A0A8R1IBQ2-F1
#
_entry.id   AF-A0A8R1IBQ2-F1
#
_cell.length_a   1.000
_cell.length_b   1.000
_cell.length_c   1.000
_cell.angle_alpha   90.00
_cell.angle_beta   90.00
_cell.angle_gamma   90.00
#
_symmetry.space_group_name_H-M   'P 1'
#
loop_
_entity.id
_entity.type
_entity.pdbx_description
1 polymer ?
#
loop_
_entity_poly.entity_id
_entity_poly.type
_entity_poly.pdbx_seq_one_letter_code
_entity_poly.pdbx_strand_id
1 'polypeptide(L)'
;MNPVSDRYLKPIFEDILHIPIEHAVYSGAIFWPTDQNGVVYFNWYSGAGFINLLVTMGFAFTVVIVAGAKSWIKIRHLRKQGESKFTKNLQMQLYKALVAQTLIPVFLLFIPFSALFTGPLFFIDCEFLSAPLTFIYALYPALDPIPILFFVDNYRITISKFCCCCCFGCKKNQVIDSGESEYELQTCNRMASNNFV
;
A
#
# COMPACT_ATOMS: atom_id res chain seq x y z
N MET A 1 26.42 -1.62 -15.38
CA MET A 1 25.41 -1.13 -16.34
C MET A 1 25.64 -1.78 -17.70
N ASN A 2 24.60 -1.87 -18.55
CA ASN A 2 24.71 -2.39 -19.92
C ASN A 2 25.26 -1.28 -20.84
N PRO A 3 26.38 -1.48 -21.57
CA PRO A 3 27.01 -0.45 -22.38
C PRO A 3 26.12 0.07 -23.52
N VAL A 4 25.12 -0.71 -23.94
CA VAL A 4 24.14 -0.31 -24.95
C VAL A 4 23.20 0.74 -24.36
N SER A 5 22.60 0.47 -23.20
CA SER A 5 21.69 1.38 -22.51
C SER A 5 22.37 2.69 -22.10
N ASP A 6 23.62 2.62 -21.64
CA ASP A 6 24.41 3.82 -21.29
C ASP A 6 24.58 4.74 -22.50
N ARG A 7 24.83 4.19 -23.70
CA ARG A 7 24.99 4.98 -24.93
C ARG A 7 23.70 5.72 -25.33
N TYR A 8 22.53 5.09 -25.20
CA TYR A 8 21.25 5.74 -25.54
C TYR A 8 20.84 6.81 -24.54
N LEU A 9 21.11 6.57 -23.27
CA LEU A 9 20.64 7.47 -22.21
C LEU A 9 21.60 8.63 -21.97
N LYS A 10 22.87 8.51 -22.36
CA LYS A 10 23.89 9.56 -22.18
C LYS A 10 23.47 10.94 -22.65
N PRO A 11 22.99 11.13 -23.90
CA PRO A 11 22.53 12.45 -24.34
C PRO A 11 21.34 12.95 -23.51
N ILE A 12 20.42 12.07 -23.10
CA ILE A 12 19.24 12.46 -22.30
C ILE A 12 19.65 12.95 -20.91
N PHE A 13 20.58 12.25 -20.23
CA PHE A 13 21.05 12.63 -18.90
C PHE A 13 21.93 13.89 -18.90
N GLU A 14 22.76 14.07 -19.94
CA GLU A 14 23.63 15.24 -20.07
C GLU A 14 22.85 16.48 -20.51
N ASP A 15 21.89 16.35 -21.45
CA ASP A 15 21.13 17.46 -22.00
C ASP A 15 19.94 17.89 -21.11
N ILE A 16 19.24 16.94 -20.48
CA ILE A 16 18.00 17.23 -19.71
C ILE A 16 18.27 17.32 -18.21
N LEU A 17 19.08 16.41 -17.66
CA LEU A 17 19.34 16.35 -16.22
C LEU A 17 20.64 17.06 -15.79
N HIS A 18 21.54 17.41 -16.71
CA HIS A 18 22.86 17.98 -16.42
C HIS A 18 23.69 17.16 -15.41
N ILE A 19 23.47 15.84 -15.35
CA ILE A 19 24.15 14.92 -14.44
C ILE A 19 24.94 13.91 -15.27
N PRO A 20 26.22 13.65 -14.96
CA PRO A 20 27.00 12.64 -15.65
C PRO A 20 26.43 11.23 -15.36
N ILE A 21 26.23 10.43 -16.41
CA ILE A 21 25.63 9.08 -16.30
C ILE A 21 26.36 8.15 -15.32
N GLU A 22 27.66 8.34 -15.17
CA GLU A 22 28.51 7.60 -14.22
C GLU A 22 28.09 7.78 -12.75
N HIS A 23 27.28 8.77 -12.43
CA HIS A 23 26.69 8.98 -11.10
C HIS A 23 25.17 8.78 -11.07
N ALA A 24 24.55 8.44 -12.20
CA ALA A 24 23.11 8.25 -12.31
C ALA A 24 22.75 6.76 -12.29
N VAL A 25 22.05 6.32 -11.24
CA VAL A 25 21.38 5.01 -11.24
C VAL A 25 20.07 5.17 -11.98
N TYR A 26 20.01 4.64 -13.20
CA TYR A 26 18.80 4.63 -14.00
C TYR A 26 18.28 3.20 -14.17
N SER A 27 16.96 3.06 -14.25
CA SER A 27 16.28 1.82 -14.64
C SER A 27 15.33 2.17 -15.76
N GLY A 28 15.65 1.73 -16.97
CA GLY A 28 14.88 2.02 -18.18
C GLY A 28 14.80 0.80 -19.09
N ALA A 29 13.61 0.53 -19.62
CA ALA A 29 13.40 -0.51 -20.62
C ALA A 29 13.44 0.12 -22.02
N ILE A 30 14.48 -0.18 -22.80
CA ILE A 30 14.61 0.27 -24.18
C ILE A 30 14.21 -0.90 -25.07
N PHE A 31 12.95 -0.92 -25.52
CA PHE A 31 12.43 -2.02 -26.35
C PHE A 31 12.98 -2.00 -27.79
N TRP A 32 13.25 -0.82 -28.33
CA TRP A 32 13.62 -0.60 -29.73
C TRP A 32 14.92 0.23 -29.88
N PRO A 33 16.09 -0.28 -29.44
CA PRO A 33 17.37 0.38 -29.71
C PRO A 33 17.70 0.41 -31.22
N THR A 34 18.26 1.52 -31.70
CA THR A 34 18.77 1.72 -33.07
C THR A 34 20.28 1.41 -33.19
N ASP A 35 20.64 0.30 -33.83
CA ASP A 35 22.05 -0.07 -34.01
C ASP A 35 22.87 1.01 -34.75
N GLN A 36 24.21 0.90 -34.73
CA GLN A 36 25.14 1.79 -35.46
C GLN A 36 24.85 1.89 -36.96
N ASN A 37 24.13 0.90 -37.51
CA ASN A 37 23.70 0.81 -38.90
C ASN A 37 22.30 1.42 -39.17
N GLY A 38 21.66 2.04 -38.17
CA GLY A 38 20.32 2.63 -38.29
C GLY A 38 19.16 1.61 -38.25
N VAL A 39 19.45 0.32 -38.04
CA VAL A 39 18.43 -0.74 -37.99
C VAL A 39 17.89 -0.87 -36.56
N VAL A 40 16.58 -0.78 -36.43
CA VAL A 40 15.86 -0.98 -35.16
C VAL A 40 15.67 -2.48 -34.93
N TYR A 41 16.12 -2.98 -33.77
CA TYR A 41 15.91 -4.37 -33.38
C TYR A 41 15.23 -4.45 -32.01
N PHE A 42 14.48 -5.53 -31.76
CA PHE A 42 13.85 -5.73 -30.47
C PHE A 42 14.89 -6.18 -29.44
N ASN A 43 15.02 -5.45 -28.34
CA ASN A 43 15.92 -5.83 -27.27
C ASN A 43 15.29 -6.93 -26.40
N TRP A 44 15.73 -8.17 -26.60
CA TRP A 44 15.25 -9.32 -25.84
C TRP A 44 15.51 -9.20 -24.33
N TYR A 45 16.56 -8.49 -23.89
CA TYR A 45 16.81 -8.25 -22.46
C TYR A 45 15.74 -7.33 -21.86
N SER A 46 15.36 -6.26 -22.54
CA SER A 46 14.27 -5.37 -22.10
C SER A 46 12.91 -6.07 -22.19
N GLY A 47 12.70 -6.91 -23.21
CA GLY A 47 11.52 -7.79 -23.31
C GLY A 47 11.41 -8.79 -22.16
N ALA A 48 12.51 -9.46 -21.80
CA ALA A 48 12.54 -10.38 -20.66
C ALA A 48 12.28 -9.65 -19.32
N GLY A 49 12.82 -8.43 -19.15
CA GLY A 49 12.53 -7.58 -18.00
C GLY A 49 11.04 -7.21 -17.90
N PHE A 50 10.41 -6.88 -19.03
CA PHE A 50 8.98 -6.61 -19.09
C PHE A 50 8.13 -7.84 -18.76
N ILE A 51 8.49 -9.02 -19.27
CA ILE A 51 7.82 -10.27 -18.91
C ILE A 51 7.97 -10.55 -17.41
N ASN A 52 9.15 -10.35 -16.84
CA ASN A 52 9.38 -10.52 -15.41
C ASN A 52 8.52 -9.57 -14.57
N LEU A 53 8.38 -8.31 -15.01
CA LEU A 53 7.49 -7.34 -14.39
C LEU A 53 6.03 -7.81 -14.43
N LEU A 54 5.54 -8.29 -15.57
CA LEU A 54 4.19 -8.82 -15.70
C LEU A 54 3.93 -10.02 -14.79
N VAL A 55 4.88 -10.96 -14.71
CA VAL A 55 4.78 -12.13 -13.83
C VAL A 55 4.73 -11.71 -12.37
N THR A 56 5.61 -10.79 -11.96
CA THR A 56 5.67 -10.29 -10.58
C THR A 56 4.37 -9.57 -10.19
N MET A 57 3.84 -8.74 -11.09
CA MET A 57 2.56 -8.07 -10.91
C MET A 57 1.41 -9.06 -10.80
N GLY A 58 1.33 -10.03 -11.72
CA GLY A 58 0.31 -11.07 -11.70
C GLY A 58 0.34 -11.89 -10.40
N PHE A 59 1.54 -12.22 -9.90
CA PHE A 59 1.70 -12.90 -8.62
C PHE A 59 1.16 -12.06 -7.46
N ALA A 60 1.50 -10.76 -7.38
CA ALA A 60 1.03 -9.87 -6.33
C ALA A 60 -0.51 -9.76 -6.32
N PHE A 61 -1.14 -9.55 -7.48
CA PHE A 61 -2.60 -9.52 -7.59
C PHE A 61 -3.25 -10.84 -7.18
N THR A 62 -2.65 -11.97 -7.55
CA THR A 62 -3.15 -13.30 -7.14
C THR A 62 -3.15 -13.45 -5.62
N VAL A 63 -2.06 -13.04 -4.96
CA VAL A 63 -1.97 -13.06 -3.49
C VAL A 63 -3.04 -12.18 -2.87
N VAL A 64 -3.26 -10.96 -3.37
CA VAL A 64 -4.29 -10.04 -2.87
C VAL A 64 -5.69 -10.65 -3.00
N ILE A 65 -6.02 -11.26 -4.15
CA ILE A 65 -7.32 -11.90 -4.37
C ILE A 65 -7.50 -13.09 -3.42
N VAL A 66 -6.50 -13.97 -3.30
CA VAL A 66 -6.57 -15.15 -2.42
C VAL A 66 -6.68 -14.73 -0.96
N ALA A 67 -5.86 -13.77 -0.52
CA ALA A 67 -5.89 -13.25 0.85
C ALA A 67 -7.22 -12.54 1.15
N GLY A 68 -7.74 -11.76 0.20
CA GLY A 68 -9.05 -11.12 0.28
C GLY A 68 -10.18 -12.14 0.42
N ALA A 69 -10.18 -13.18 -0.42
CA ALA A 69 -11.16 -14.25 -0.39
C ALA A 69 -11.10 -15.04 0.94
N LYS A 70 -9.90 -15.40 1.41
CA LYS A 70 -9.72 -16.09 2.70
C LYS A 70 -10.19 -15.22 3.87
N SER A 71 -9.90 -13.93 3.83
CA SER A 71 -10.33 -12.96 4.86
C SER A 71 -11.85 -12.84 4.89
N TRP A 72 -12.50 -12.76 3.73
CA TRP A 72 -13.96 -12.72 3.63
C TRP A 72 -14.62 -13.99 4.21
N ILE A 73 -14.09 -15.17 3.90
CA ILE A 73 -14.58 -16.44 4.43
C ILE A 73 -14.44 -16.48 5.96
N LYS A 74 -13.27 -16.07 6.49
CA LYS A 74 -13.01 -16.02 7.94
C LYS A 74 -14.01 -15.10 8.65
N ILE A 75 -14.23 -13.88 8.14
CA ILE A 75 -15.20 -12.92 8.71
C ILE A 75 -16.62 -13.52 8.70
N ARG A 76 -17.00 -14.21 7.61
CA ARG A 76 -18.30 -14.87 7.51
C ARG A 76 -18.45 -16.02 8.51
N HIS A 77 -17.39 -16.76 8.77
CA HIS A 77 -17.40 -17.87 9.73
C HIS A 77 -17.53 -17.35 11.17
N LEU A 78 -16.78 -16.30 11.52
CA LEU A 78 -16.87 -15.65 12.84
C LEU A 78 -18.26 -15.07 13.10
N ARG A 79 -18.95 -14.57 12.05
CA ARG A 79 -20.35 -14.15 12.15
C ARG A 79 -21.29 -15.29 12.55
N LYS A 80 -21.01 -16.53 12.15
CA LYS A 80 -21.80 -17.72 12.49
C LYS A 80 -21.44 -18.32 13.86
N GLN A 81 -20.20 -18.19 14.31
CA GLN A 81 -19.70 -18.85 15.53
C GLN A 81 -19.95 -18.10 16.84
N GLY A 82 -20.77 -17.05 16.86
CA GLY A 82 -21.15 -16.38 18.12
C GLY A 82 -20.04 -15.53 18.78
N GLU A 83 -18.93 -15.24 18.08
CA GLU A 83 -17.86 -14.36 18.59
C GLU A 83 -18.35 -12.97 19.07
N SER A 84 -17.56 -12.32 19.93
CA SER A 84 -17.86 -10.98 20.48
C SER A 84 -18.21 -9.97 19.38
N LYS A 85 -19.25 -9.16 19.62
CA LYS A 85 -19.69 -8.09 18.70
C LYS A 85 -18.58 -7.08 18.43
N PHE A 86 -17.71 -6.84 19.43
CA PHE A 86 -16.58 -5.93 19.31
C PHE A 86 -15.53 -6.44 18.30
N THR A 87 -15.03 -7.67 18.47
CA THR A 87 -14.05 -8.30 17.57
C THR A 87 -14.54 -8.36 16.13
N LYS A 88 -15.83 -8.67 15.93
CA LYS A 88 -16.47 -8.68 14.60
C LYS A 88 -16.45 -7.32 13.93
N ASN A 89 -16.84 -6.27 14.65
CA ASN A 89 -16.86 -4.91 14.12
C ASN A 89 -15.45 -4.43 13.76
N LEU A 90 -14.46 -4.69 14.62
CA LEU A 90 -13.07 -4.33 14.38
C LEU A 90 -12.51 -5.02 13.12
N GLN A 91 -12.72 -6.32 12.96
CA GLN A 91 -12.26 -7.05 11.77
C GLN A 91 -12.92 -6.56 10.48
N MET A 92 -14.21 -6.21 10.53
CA MET A 92 -14.91 -5.62 9.38
C MET A 92 -14.36 -4.23 9.03
N GLN A 93 -14.05 -3.41 10.03
CA GLN A 93 -13.43 -2.09 9.83
C GLN A 93 -12.03 -2.22 9.22
N LEU A 94 -11.21 -3.13 9.74
CA LEU A 94 -9.88 -3.44 9.20
C LEU A 94 -9.97 -3.97 7.77
N TYR A 95 -10.94 -4.84 7.46
CA TYR A 95 -11.15 -5.33 6.09
C TYR A 95 -11.54 -4.19 5.14
N LYS A 96 -12.46 -3.31 5.53
CA LYS A 96 -12.83 -2.14 4.71
C LYS A 96 -11.64 -1.21 4.48
N ALA A 97 -10.86 -0.96 5.53
CA ALA A 97 -9.64 -0.18 5.43
C ALA A 97 -8.63 -0.80 4.46
N LEU A 98 -8.41 -2.12 4.57
CA LEU A 98 -7.50 -2.87 3.72
C LEU A 98 -7.94 -2.80 2.25
N VAL A 99 -9.24 -2.98 1.97
CA VAL A 99 -9.77 -2.80 0.60
C VAL A 99 -9.51 -1.38 0.11
N ALA A 100 -9.83 -0.35 0.88
CA ALA A 100 -9.59 1.04 0.48
C ALA A 100 -8.10 1.33 0.22
N GLN A 101 -7.22 0.85 1.11
CA GLN A 101 -5.77 0.98 0.99
C GLN A 101 -5.21 0.27 -0.23
N THR A 102 -5.76 -0.88 -0.63
CA THR A 102 -5.34 -1.58 -1.86
C THR A 102 -5.81 -0.87 -3.14
N LEU A 103 -6.97 -0.20 -3.11
CA LEU A 103 -7.48 0.52 -4.28
C LEU A 103 -6.67 1.77 -4.60
N ILE A 104 -6.18 2.49 -3.58
CA ILE A 104 -5.38 3.72 -3.75
C ILE A 104 -4.15 3.51 -4.66
N PRO A 105 -3.21 2.57 -4.38
CA PRO A 105 -2.06 2.33 -5.24
C PRO A 105 -2.48 1.75 -6.60
N VAL A 106 -3.57 0.98 -6.68
CA VAL A 106 -4.09 0.49 -7.97
C VAL A 106 -4.43 1.65 -8.90
N PHE A 107 -5.16 2.65 -8.43
CA PHE A 107 -5.53 3.78 -9.25
C PHE A 107 -4.41 4.81 -9.43
N LEU A 108 -3.68 5.12 -8.35
CA LEU A 108 -2.70 6.23 -8.35
C LEU A 108 -1.29 5.82 -8.78
N LEU A 109 -0.90 4.55 -8.64
CA LEU A 109 0.45 4.07 -8.98
C LEU A 109 0.41 3.11 -10.16
N PHE A 110 -0.39 2.04 -10.10
CA PHE A 110 -0.35 0.98 -11.11
C PHE A 110 -0.84 1.43 -12.49
N ILE A 111 -1.88 2.27 -12.57
CA ILE A 111 -2.37 2.80 -13.86
C ILE A 111 -1.30 3.67 -14.55
N PRO A 112 -0.80 4.78 -13.96
CA PRO A 112 0.22 5.61 -14.62
C PRO A 112 1.53 4.84 -14.87
N PHE A 113 1.91 3.94 -13.96
CA PHE A 113 3.09 3.09 -14.15
C PHE A 113 2.92 2.12 -15.32
N SER A 114 1.75 1.47 -15.46
CA SER A 114 1.47 0.58 -16.59
C SER A 114 1.41 1.34 -17.91
N ALA A 115 0.85 2.56 -17.93
CA ALA A 115 0.87 3.43 -19.11
C ALA A 115 2.30 3.80 -19.52
N LEU A 116 3.18 4.15 -18.57
CA LEU A 116 4.60 4.44 -18.85
C LEU A 116 5.37 3.25 -19.43
N PHE A 117 5.07 2.03 -18.98
CA PHE A 117 5.75 0.82 -19.46
C PHE A 117 5.16 0.30 -20.78
N THR A 118 3.87 0.49 -21.02
CA THR A 118 3.20 0.05 -22.26
C THR A 118 3.28 1.07 -23.38
N GLY A 119 3.35 2.37 -23.08
CA GLY A 119 3.49 3.44 -24.08
C GLY A 119 4.63 3.22 -25.07
N PRO A 120 5.87 2.95 -24.60
CA PRO A 120 7.02 2.67 -25.48
C PRO A 120 6.86 1.44 -26.39
N LEU A 121 6.01 0.48 -26.03
CA LEU A 121 5.69 -0.68 -26.89
C LEU A 121 4.81 -0.29 -28.08
N PHE A 122 3.97 0.74 -27.93
CA PHE A 122 3.10 1.27 -28.98
C PHE A 122 3.64 2.53 -29.66
N PHE A 123 4.92 2.89 -29.41
CA PHE A 123 5.54 4.15 -29.86
C PHE A 123 4.80 5.41 -29.35
N ILE A 124 4.21 5.33 -28.15
CA ILE A 124 3.56 6.45 -27.46
C ILE A 124 4.48 6.96 -26.35
N ASP A 125 4.85 8.25 -26.44
CA ASP A 125 5.68 8.91 -25.44
C ASP A 125 4.83 9.40 -24.27
N CYS A 126 4.91 8.69 -23.14
CA CYS A 126 4.21 9.03 -21.90
C CYS A 126 5.12 9.72 -20.87
N GLU A 127 6.23 10.33 -21.29
CA GLU A 127 7.26 10.89 -20.40
C GLU A 127 6.69 11.85 -19.35
N PHE A 128 5.68 12.65 -19.70
CA PHE A 128 5.03 13.60 -18.78
C PHE A 128 4.43 12.95 -17.52
N LEU A 129 4.14 11.64 -17.54
CA LEU A 129 3.64 10.91 -16.36
C LEU A 129 4.74 10.53 -15.37
N SER A 130 6.01 10.52 -15.80
CA SER A 130 7.14 10.04 -14.98
C SER A 130 7.40 10.92 -13.74
N ALA A 131 7.37 12.25 -13.92
CA ALA A 131 7.59 13.22 -12.84
C ALA A 131 6.50 13.16 -11.74
N PRO A 132 5.18 13.28 -12.05
CA PRO A 132 4.15 13.17 -11.02
C PRO A 132 4.10 11.78 -10.40
N LEU A 133 4.35 10.71 -11.16
CA LEU A 133 4.40 9.36 -10.62
C LEU A 133 5.51 9.19 -9.58
N THR A 134 6.70 9.73 -9.85
CA THR A 134 7.84 9.67 -8.93
C THR A 134 7.50 10.36 -7.60
N PHE A 135 6.82 11.51 -7.65
CA PHE A 135 6.38 12.21 -6.45
C PHE A 135 5.34 11.41 -5.65
N ILE A 136 4.31 10.88 -6.32
CA ILE A 136 3.27 10.05 -5.67
C ILE A 136 3.90 8.80 -5.06
N TYR A 137 4.86 8.18 -5.75
CA TYR A 137 5.57 7.00 -5.27
C TYR A 137 6.38 7.30 -4.00
N ALA A 138 7.07 8.45 -3.95
CA ALA A 138 7.78 8.90 -2.75
C ALA A 138 6.82 9.19 -1.57
N LEU A 139 5.61 9.66 -1.85
CA LEU A 139 4.59 9.98 -0.85
C LEU A 139 3.78 8.75 -0.39
N TYR A 140 3.75 7.67 -1.19
CA TYR A 140 2.93 6.49 -0.92
C TYR A 140 3.10 5.89 0.49
N PRO A 141 4.32 5.78 1.07
CA PRO A 141 4.48 5.28 2.45
C PRO A 141 3.70 6.09 3.50
N ALA A 142 3.49 7.38 3.26
CA ALA A 142 2.70 8.24 4.15
C ALA A 142 1.19 8.13 3.89
N LEU A 143 0.77 7.84 2.65
CA LEU A 143 -0.64 7.70 2.27
C LEU A 143 -1.23 6.33 2.68
N ASP A 144 -0.42 5.29 2.64
CA ASP A 144 -0.79 3.90 2.92
C ASP A 144 -1.48 3.69 4.30
N PRO A 145 -1.03 4.30 5.42
CA PRO A 145 -1.70 4.14 6.71
C PRO A 145 -2.98 5.00 6.87
N ILE A 146 -3.20 6.02 6.03
CA ILE A 146 -4.30 6.99 6.22
C ILE A 146 -5.69 6.31 6.20
N PRO A 147 -6.02 5.40 5.26
CA PRO A 147 -7.30 4.71 5.24
C PRO A 147 -7.54 3.91 6.52
N ILE A 148 -6.54 3.22 7.06
CA ILE A 148 -6.67 2.45 8.30
C ILE A 148 -7.01 3.38 9.47
N LEU A 149 -6.31 4.50 9.58
CA LEU A 149 -6.55 5.48 10.64
C LEU A 149 -7.95 6.10 10.56
N PHE A 150 -8.52 6.24 9.35
CA PHE A 150 -9.85 6.81 9.15
C PHE A 150 -11.00 5.79 9.26
N PHE A 151 -10.80 4.53 8.87
CA PHE A 151 -11.88 3.53 8.86
C PHE A 151 -12.05 2.75 10.17
N VAL A 152 -11.05 2.77 11.04
CA VAL A 152 -11.05 2.00 12.29
C VAL A 152 -11.31 2.93 13.48
N ASP A 153 -12.46 2.76 14.12
CA ASP A 153 -12.93 3.65 15.18
C ASP A 153 -11.98 3.70 16.39
N ASN A 154 -11.39 2.55 16.76
CA ASN A 154 -10.42 2.46 17.86
C ASN A 154 -9.17 3.33 17.60
N TYR A 155 -8.71 3.42 16.34
CA TYR A 155 -7.57 4.27 15.99
C TYR A 155 -7.96 5.76 16.04
N ARG A 156 -9.15 6.12 15.55
CA ARG A 156 -9.65 7.51 15.61
C ARG A 156 -9.80 8.01 17.04
N ILE A 157 -10.36 7.19 17.93
CA ILE A 157 -10.53 7.54 19.35
C ILE A 157 -9.16 7.72 20.01
N THR A 158 -8.20 6.85 19.71
CA THR A 158 -6.85 6.94 20.25
C THR A 158 -6.12 8.20 19.75
N ILE A 159 -6.21 8.52 18.46
CA ILE A 159 -5.65 9.76 17.90
C ILE A 159 -6.33 10.98 18.51
N SER A 160 -7.65 10.99 18.63
CA SER A 160 -8.38 12.11 19.23
C SER A 160 -8.03 12.26 20.71
N LYS A 161 -7.81 11.17 21.45
CA LYS A 161 -7.30 11.21 22.82
C LYS A 161 -5.88 11.74 22.87
N PHE A 162 -4.99 11.31 21.99
CA PHE A 162 -3.60 11.80 21.93
C PHE A 162 -3.53 13.29 21.58
N CYS A 163 -4.28 13.71 20.57
CA CYS A 163 -4.37 15.10 20.14
C CYS A 163 -5.08 15.98 21.18
N CYS A 164 -6.09 15.45 21.88
CA CYS A 164 -6.77 16.16 22.97
C CYS A 164 -5.91 16.22 24.25
N CYS A 165 -5.09 15.19 24.54
CA CYS A 165 -4.13 15.23 25.66
C CYS A 165 -3.02 16.26 25.44
N CYS A 166 -2.67 16.55 24.18
CA CYS A 166 -1.75 17.64 23.84
C CYS A 166 -2.39 19.04 23.93
N CYS A 167 -3.72 19.15 23.93
CA CYS A 167 -4.44 20.43 24.03
C CYS A 167 -5.10 20.70 25.40
N PHE A 168 -5.42 19.67 26.17
CA PHE A 168 -5.99 19.78 27.52
C PHE A 168 -5.49 18.62 28.38
N GLY A 169 -4.70 18.94 29.41
CA GLY A 169 -4.42 17.98 30.47
C GLY A 169 -5.69 17.69 31.26
N CYS A 170 -6.27 16.49 31.11
CA CYS A 170 -7.04 15.85 32.17
C CYS A 170 -7.32 14.35 31.95
N LYS A 171 -7.15 13.60 33.04
CA LYS A 171 -7.45 12.17 33.25
C LYS A 171 -8.93 11.82 33.04
N LYS A 172 -9.22 10.66 32.43
CA LYS A 172 -9.72 9.45 33.12
C LYS A 172 -9.98 8.29 32.15
N ASN A 173 -9.72 7.08 32.65
CA ASN A 173 -10.06 5.78 32.07
C ASN A 173 -11.46 5.75 31.45
N GLN A 174 -11.51 5.49 30.14
CA GLN A 174 -12.60 4.75 29.50
C GLN A 174 -12.02 4.04 28.28
N VAL A 175 -11.61 2.78 28.47
CA VAL A 175 -11.76 1.77 27.44
C VAL A 175 -13.14 1.20 27.69
N ILE A 176 -14.06 1.53 26.79
CA ILE A 176 -15.35 0.88 26.69
C ILE A 176 -15.04 -0.46 26.02
N ASP A 177 -15.02 -1.55 26.79
CA ASP A 177 -15.53 -2.82 26.29
C ASP A 177 -16.71 -3.22 27.18
N SER A 178 -17.89 -3.21 26.58
CA SER A 178 -19.20 -3.50 27.18
C SER A 178 -19.39 -5.01 27.39
N GLY A 179 -18.35 -5.65 27.91
CA GLY A 179 -18.32 -7.00 28.47
C GLY A 179 -17.53 -7.03 29.79
N GLU A 180 -16.67 -6.03 30.04
CA GLU A 180 -15.83 -5.92 31.24
C GLU A 180 -16.54 -5.52 32.51
N SER A 181 -17.57 -4.70 32.36
CA SER A 181 -18.29 -4.15 33.50
C SER A 181 -19.11 -5.20 34.24
N GLU A 182 -19.56 -6.28 33.59
CA GLU A 182 -20.45 -7.24 34.23
C GLU A 182 -19.65 -8.23 35.09
N TYR A 183 -18.45 -8.62 34.66
CA TYR A 183 -17.59 -9.51 35.44
C TYR A 183 -16.80 -8.80 36.54
N GLU A 184 -16.39 -7.54 36.37
CA GLU A 184 -15.75 -6.78 37.46
C GLU A 184 -16.78 -6.47 38.56
N LEU A 185 -18.03 -6.12 38.20
CA LEU A 185 -19.11 -5.91 39.19
C LEU A 185 -19.49 -7.22 39.90
N GLN A 186 -19.46 -8.35 39.20
CA GLN A 186 -19.75 -9.68 39.76
C GLN A 186 -18.60 -10.20 40.64
N THR A 187 -17.36 -9.84 40.31
CA THR A 187 -16.15 -10.15 41.12
C THR A 187 -16.10 -9.28 42.38
N CYS A 188 -16.49 -8.00 42.28
CA CYS A 188 -16.61 -7.09 43.42
C CYS A 188 -17.75 -7.52 44.38
N ASN A 189 -18.90 -7.95 43.85
CA ASN A 189 -20.00 -8.50 44.67
C ASN A 189 -19.64 -9.84 45.34
N ARG A 190 -18.84 -10.71 44.69
CA ARG A 190 -18.33 -11.94 45.34
C ARG A 190 -17.31 -11.65 46.45
N MET A 191 -16.46 -10.64 46.28
CA MET A 191 -15.49 -10.25 47.32
C MET A 191 -16.16 -9.58 48.54
N ALA A 192 -17.26 -8.84 48.32
CA ALA A 192 -18.05 -8.28 49.42
C ALA A 192 -18.83 -9.35 50.22
N SER A 193 -19.27 -10.44 49.58
CA SER A 193 -20.00 -11.52 50.26
C SER A 193 -19.12 -12.45 51.09
N ASN A 194 -17.80 -12.48 50.85
CA ASN A 194 -16.86 -13.37 51.55
C ASN A 194 -16.12 -12.69 52.73
N ASN A 195 -16.45 -11.44 53.06
CA ASN A 195 -15.89 -10.71 54.21
C ASN A 195 -16.93 -10.43 55.31
N PHE A 196 -18.06 -11.15 55.29
CA PHE A 196 -19.06 -11.11 56.37
C PHE A 196 -19.49 -12.53 56.76
N VAL A 197 -18.53 -13.33 57.24
CA VAL A 197 -18.68 -14.38 58.27
C VAL A 197 -17.39 -14.42 59.07
#